data_AF-F6HR34-F1
#
_entry.id   AF-F6HR34-F1
#
_cell.length_a   1.000
_cell.length_b   1.000
_cell.length_c   1.000
_cell.angle_alpha   90.00
_cell.angle_beta   90.00
_cell.angle_gamma   90.00
#
_symmetry.space_group_name_H-M   'P 1'
#
loop_
_entity.id
_entity.type
_entity.pdbx_description
1 polymer ?
#
loop_
_entity_poly.entity_id
_entity_poly.type
_entity_poly.pdbx_seq_one_letter_code
_entity_poly.pdbx_strand_id
1 'polypeptide(L)'
;MLNGTAILESYQRDVACLKGTNSVELELIAIAIGGRIVPRFRELTPEKMGKASLVREKSFGTTKDRMLYIERCANSRVVTIFVSDGNKMIIEETKRSIHDALCMARNIVRNNFIVYGGGSAEISCSIAVGAAVDTYPRVEQYAIRAFGDALDSIPMALAENSDLLGPVHVRLVACPPLVM
;
A
#
# COMPACT_ATOMS: atom_id res chain seq x y z
N MET A 1 19.66 26.52 16.68
CA MET A 1 18.29 26.49 17.24
C MET A 1 17.70 27.88 17.09
N LEU A 2 16.55 28.04 16.43
CA LEU A 2 15.88 29.35 16.34
C LEU A 2 15.30 29.69 17.72
N ASN A 3 15.70 30.83 18.27
CA ASN A 3 15.13 31.39 19.50
C ASN A 3 13.67 31.80 19.23
N GLY A 4 12.80 31.74 20.24
CA GLY A 4 11.37 32.08 20.08
C GLY A 4 11.12 33.48 19.50
N THR A 5 12.05 34.41 19.70
CA THR A 5 12.05 35.75 19.09
C THR A 5 12.16 35.75 17.57
N ALA A 6 12.95 34.83 17.00
CA ALA A 6 13.13 34.73 15.55
C ALA A 6 11.84 34.23 14.84
N ILE A 7 11.04 33.41 15.53
CA ILE A 7 9.75 32.92 14.99
C ILE A 7 8.72 34.05 14.96
N LEU A 8 8.73 34.93 15.98
CA LEU A 8 7.86 36.10 16.01
C LEU A 8 8.26 37.11 14.93
N GLU A 9 9.56 37.33 14.73
CA GLU A 9 10.06 38.20 13.66
C GLU A 9 9.72 37.67 12.27
N SER A 10 9.79 36.35 12.03
CA SER A 10 9.35 35.75 10.76
C SER A 10 7.84 35.90 10.55
N TYR A 11 7.05 35.80 11.63
CA TYR A 11 5.60 35.98 11.54
C TYR A 11 5.23 37.42 11.14
N GLN A 12 5.98 38.42 11.62
CA GLN A 12 5.82 39.81 11.18
C GLN A 12 6.19 40.05 9.70
N ARG A 13 6.94 39.13 9.09
CA ARG A 13 7.32 39.16 7.67
C ARG A 13 6.44 38.25 6.80
N ASP A 14 5.29 37.80 7.32
CA ASP A 14 4.37 36.85 6.65
C ASP A 14 5.05 35.53 6.23
N VAL A 15 6.08 35.10 6.97
CA VAL A 15 6.77 33.83 6.75
C VAL A 15 6.37 32.84 7.84
N ALA A 16 5.66 31.77 7.45
CA ALA A 16 5.37 30.67 8.34
C ALA A 16 6.61 29.78 8.55
N CYS A 17 6.92 29.47 9.81
CA CYS A 17 8.05 28.60 10.17
C CYS A 17 7.55 27.38 10.93
N LEU A 18 8.04 26.21 10.54
CA LEU A 18 7.76 24.95 11.23
C LEU A 18 9.03 24.48 11.95
N LYS A 19 8.88 24.12 13.23
CA LYS A 19 9.99 23.70 14.09
C LYS A 19 9.79 22.24 14.49
N GLY A 20 10.89 21.49 14.61
CA GLY A 20 10.87 20.12 15.14
C GLY A 20 10.50 19.05 14.12
N THR A 21 10.74 19.30 12.82
CA THR A 21 10.62 18.28 11.77
C THR A 21 11.72 17.24 11.90
N ASN A 22 11.35 15.98 11.67
CA ASN A 22 12.33 14.90 11.55
C ASN A 22 13.10 15.01 10.23
N SER A 23 14.32 14.47 10.17
CA SER A 23 15.14 14.48 8.95
C SER A 23 14.45 13.79 7.77
N VAL A 24 13.76 12.68 8.03
CA VAL A 24 13.02 11.91 7.00
C VAL A 24 11.84 12.71 6.45
N GLU A 25 11.11 13.43 7.30
CA GLU A 25 10.01 14.30 6.88
C GLU A 25 10.52 15.46 6.02
N LEU A 26 11.67 16.03 6.38
CA LEU A 26 12.30 17.11 5.62
C LEU A 26 12.65 16.66 4.19
N GLU A 27 13.18 15.44 4.04
CA GLU A 27 13.47 14.84 2.73
C GLU A 27 12.20 14.61 1.91
N LEU A 28 11.15 14.06 2.52
CA LEU A 28 9.87 13.82 1.84
C LEU A 28 9.23 15.13 1.37
N ILE A 29 9.24 16.16 2.23
CA ILE A 29 8.75 17.50 1.86
C ILE A 29 9.56 18.03 0.70
N ALA A 30 10.90 17.99 0.77
CA ALA A 30 11.78 18.48 -0.29
C ALA A 30 11.51 17.79 -1.64
N ILE A 31 11.32 16.47 -1.65
CA ILE A 31 10.97 15.71 -2.86
C ILE A 31 9.59 16.12 -3.37
N ALA A 32 8.60 16.26 -2.48
CA ALA A 32 7.23 16.64 -2.85
C ALA A 32 7.19 18.03 -3.49
N ILE A 33 7.81 19.04 -2.88
CA ILE A 33 7.82 20.43 -3.42
C ILE A 33 8.85 20.65 -4.53
N GLY A 34 9.77 19.71 -4.74
CA GLY A 34 10.90 19.84 -5.69
C GLY A 34 12.01 20.78 -5.21
N GLY A 35 12.10 21.02 -3.90
CA GLY A 35 13.12 21.88 -3.29
C GLY A 35 14.37 21.11 -2.90
N ARG A 36 15.45 21.84 -2.56
CA ARG A 36 16.68 21.25 -2.01
C ARG A 36 16.86 21.68 -0.55
N ILE A 37 17.27 20.75 0.29
CA ILE A 37 17.60 21.04 1.69
C ILE A 37 18.89 21.86 1.72
N VAL A 38 18.83 23.03 2.36
CA VAL A 38 19.97 23.95 2.47
C VAL A 38 20.51 23.95 3.90
N PRO A 39 21.78 23.57 4.14
CA PRO A 39 22.33 23.49 5.49
C PRO A 39 22.76 24.86 6.06
N ARG A 40 23.12 25.82 5.20
CA ARG A 40 23.58 27.17 5.59
C ARG A 40 22.68 28.26 5.02
N PHE A 41 22.28 29.21 5.86
CA PHE A 41 21.45 30.35 5.46
C PHE A 41 22.05 31.20 4.33
N ARG A 42 23.39 31.29 4.22
CA ARG A 42 24.07 32.06 3.15
C ARG A 42 23.90 31.47 1.75
N GLU A 43 23.55 30.18 1.67
CA GLU A 43 23.42 29.46 0.39
C GLU A 43 21.97 29.37 -0.08
N LEU A 44 21.05 30.07 0.61
CA LEU A 44 19.64 30.13 0.27
C LEU A 44 19.46 30.93 -1.02
N THR A 45 18.99 30.25 -2.05
CA THR A 45 18.75 30.81 -3.38
C THR A 45 17.32 30.45 -3.80
N PRO A 46 16.64 31.31 -4.59
CA PRO A 46 15.27 31.05 -5.02
C PRO A 46 15.15 29.76 -5.85
N GLU A 47 16.22 29.35 -6.52
CA GLU A 47 16.28 28.08 -7.28
C GLU A 47 16.21 26.83 -6.40
N LYS A 48 16.64 26.92 -5.14
CA LYS A 48 16.59 25.81 -4.18
C LYS A 48 15.25 25.72 -3.46
N MET A 49 14.40 26.73 -3.58
CA MET A 49 13.07 26.74 -2.98
C MET A 49 12.09 25.92 -3.82
N GLY A 50 11.34 25.04 -3.18
CA GLY A 50 10.27 24.29 -3.83
C GLY A 50 9.00 25.12 -4.02
N LYS A 51 8.12 24.63 -4.89
CA LYS A 51 6.82 25.28 -5.17
C LYS A 51 5.68 24.36 -4.74
N ALA A 52 4.80 24.90 -3.91
CA ALA A 52 3.53 24.27 -3.51
C ALA A 52 2.40 25.25 -3.79
N SER A 53 1.28 24.78 -4.37
CA SER A 53 0.16 25.69 -4.66
C SER A 53 -0.73 25.96 -3.46
N LEU A 54 -0.77 25.05 -2.48
CA LEU A 54 -1.65 25.20 -1.32
C LEU A 54 -0.98 24.68 -0.05
N VAL A 55 -0.90 25.55 0.96
CA VAL A 55 -0.43 25.19 2.30
C VAL A 55 -1.53 25.58 3.29
N ARG A 56 -2.03 24.62 4.05
CA ARG A 56 -3.13 24.82 5.00
C ARG A 56 -2.80 24.19 6.34
N GLU A 57 -3.02 24.93 7.41
CA GLU A 57 -3.04 24.37 8.75
C GLU A 57 -4.46 23.89 9.05
N LYS A 58 -4.61 22.65 9.50
CA LYS A 58 -5.89 22.09 9.93
C LYS A 58 -5.74 21.50 11.31
N SER A 59 -6.61 21.91 12.22
CA SER A 59 -6.78 21.30 13.53
C SER A 59 -7.63 20.04 13.41
N PHE A 60 -7.21 18.94 14.01
CA PHE A 60 -7.97 17.68 14.00
C PHE A 60 -8.50 17.35 15.40
N GLY A 61 -9.82 17.15 15.49
CA GLY A 61 -10.50 16.65 16.69
C GLY A 61 -10.65 17.67 17.82
N THR A 62 -10.92 17.15 19.02
CA THR A 62 -11.02 17.91 20.28
C THR A 62 -9.65 18.17 20.93
N THR A 63 -8.63 17.43 20.50
CA THR A 63 -7.23 17.64 20.88
C THR A 63 -6.66 18.84 20.13
N LYS A 64 -5.83 19.65 20.77
CA LYS A 64 -5.26 20.90 20.20
C LYS A 64 -4.17 20.67 19.15
N ASP A 65 -4.14 19.49 18.52
CA ASP A 65 -3.10 19.13 17.56
C ASP A 65 -3.39 19.78 16.21
N ARG A 66 -2.38 20.48 15.71
CA ARG A 66 -2.43 21.19 14.42
C ARG A 66 -1.48 20.52 13.45
N MET A 67 -1.99 20.19 12.27
CA MET A 67 -1.21 19.58 11.21
C MET A 67 -1.15 20.52 10.00
N LEU A 68 0.00 20.54 9.33
CA LEU A 68 0.22 21.31 8.11
C LEU A 68 0.06 20.41 6.88
N TYR A 69 -0.89 20.77 6.02
CA TYR A 69 -1.16 20.12 4.75
C TYR A 69 -0.52 20.93 3.63
N ILE A 70 0.42 20.32 2.91
CA ILE A 70 1.04 20.86 1.71
C ILE A 70 0.45 20.10 0.53
N GLU A 71 -0.42 20.75 -0.23
CA GLU A 71 -1.15 20.16 -1.34
C GLU A 71 -0.76 20.81 -2.67
N ARG A 72 -1.03 20.09 -3.77
CA ARG A 72 -0.79 20.55 -5.15
C ARG A 72 0.68 20.97 -5.34
N CYS A 73 1.58 20.07 -5.01
CA CYS A 73 2.99 20.25 -5.32
C CYS A 73 3.25 19.95 -6.81
N ALA A 74 4.25 20.61 -7.39
CA ALA A 74 4.58 20.43 -8.81
C ALA A 74 5.04 19.00 -9.16
N ASN A 75 5.47 18.23 -8.16
CA ASN A 75 6.05 16.91 -8.33
C ASN A 75 5.12 15.83 -7.74
N SER A 76 4.49 15.02 -8.59
CA SER A 76 3.56 13.96 -8.19
C SER A 76 4.25 12.66 -7.69
N ARG A 77 5.56 12.69 -7.45
CA ARG A 77 6.34 11.49 -7.08
C ARG A 77 6.11 10.99 -5.66
N VAL A 78 5.55 11.83 -4.79
CA VAL A 78 5.24 11.49 -3.40
C VAL A 78 3.77 11.77 -3.17
N VAL A 79 3.04 10.76 -2.73
CA VAL A 79 1.62 10.85 -2.36
C VAL A 79 1.50 10.36 -0.93
N THR A 80 0.87 11.16 -0.08
CA THR A 80 0.65 10.83 1.33
C THR A 80 -0.83 10.55 1.54
N ILE A 81 -1.14 9.36 2.05
CA ILE A 81 -2.49 8.99 2.49
C ILE A 81 -2.56 9.21 4.00
N PHE A 82 -3.48 10.08 4.43
CA PHE A 82 -3.71 10.34 5.84
C PHE A 82 -4.89 9.51 6.35
N VAL A 83 -4.66 8.73 7.42
CA VAL A 83 -5.67 7.91 8.08
C VAL A 83 -5.81 8.39 9.51
N SER A 84 -7.05 8.61 9.94
CA SER A 84 -7.39 9.03 11.31
C SER A 84 -8.50 8.15 11.86
N ASP A 85 -8.27 7.54 13.02
CA ASP A 85 -9.27 6.76 13.76
C ASP A 85 -9.10 7.02 15.26
N GLY A 86 -10.13 6.75 16.07
CA GLY A 86 -10.06 6.84 17.53
C GLY A 86 -9.31 5.67 18.17
N ASN A 87 -9.19 4.53 17.46
CA ASN A 87 -8.52 3.34 17.96
C ASN A 87 -7.19 3.09 17.23
N LYS A 88 -6.09 3.10 17.98
CA LYS A 88 -4.74 2.82 17.44
C LYS A 88 -4.62 1.47 16.74
N MET A 89 -5.33 0.44 17.21
CA MET A 89 -5.29 -0.88 16.58
C MET A 89 -5.91 -0.85 15.18
N ILE A 90 -6.99 -0.08 14.99
CA ILE A 90 -7.64 0.06 13.68
C ILE A 90 -6.75 0.85 12.72
N ILE A 91 -6.01 1.86 13.20
CA ILE A 91 -5.06 2.62 12.38
C ILE A 91 -3.97 1.70 11.81
N GLU A 92 -3.36 0.86 12.65
CA GLU A 92 -2.31 -0.05 12.19
C GLU A 92 -2.84 -1.11 11.22
N GLU A 93 -4.03 -1.65 11.47
CA GLU A 93 -4.68 -2.58 10.54
C GLU A 93 -5.01 -1.90 9.20
N THR A 94 -5.56 -0.68 9.24
CA THR A 94 -5.87 0.09 8.02
C THR A 94 -4.61 0.38 7.21
N LYS A 95 -3.51 0.73 7.88
CA LYS A 95 -2.21 0.96 7.22
C LYS A 95 -1.72 -0.31 6.52
N ARG A 96 -1.87 -1.47 7.15
CA ARG A 96 -1.54 -2.77 6.56
C ARG A 96 -2.43 -3.07 5.36
N SER A 97 -3.75 -2.90 5.48
CA SER A 97 -4.69 -3.14 4.38
C SER A 97 -4.41 -2.24 3.16
N ILE A 98 -4.11 -0.96 3.38
CA ILE A 98 -3.74 -0.04 2.30
C ILE A 98 -2.44 -0.47 1.62
N HIS A 99 -1.44 -0.90 2.40
CA HIS A 99 -0.18 -1.40 1.85
C HIS A 99 -0.41 -2.61 0.93
N ASP A 100 -1.26 -3.55 1.34
CA ASP A 100 -1.58 -4.74 0.54
C ASP A 100 -2.35 -4.37 -0.74
N ALA A 101 -3.31 -3.45 -0.65
CA ALA A 101 -4.04 -2.94 -1.81
C ALA A 101 -3.12 -2.23 -2.81
N LEU A 102 -2.16 -1.42 -2.35
CA LEU A 102 -1.17 -0.76 -3.20
C LEU A 102 -0.22 -1.77 -3.85
N CYS A 103 0.15 -2.84 -3.14
CA CYS A 103 0.93 -3.93 -3.71
C CYS A 103 0.17 -4.66 -4.83
N MET A 104 -1.14 -4.90 -4.66
CA MET A 104 -1.99 -5.48 -5.70
C MET A 104 -2.11 -4.55 -6.92
N ALA A 105 -2.38 -3.26 -6.71
CA ALA A 105 -2.47 -2.28 -7.78
C ALA A 105 -1.15 -2.20 -8.58
N ARG A 106 0.00 -2.24 -7.88
CA ARG A 106 1.32 -2.29 -8.52
C ARG A 106 1.49 -3.56 -9.37
N ASN A 107 1.03 -4.70 -8.89
CA ASN A 107 1.14 -5.96 -9.62
C ASN A 107 0.31 -5.92 -10.91
N ILE A 108 -0.91 -5.40 -10.85
CA ILE A 108 -1.78 -5.24 -12.04
C ILE A 108 -1.14 -4.28 -13.06
N VAL A 109 -0.56 -3.16 -12.61
CA VAL A 109 0.12 -2.21 -13.52
C VAL A 109 1.37 -2.83 -14.18
N ARG A 110 2.04 -3.78 -13.51
CA ARG A 110 3.20 -4.49 -14.05
C ARG A 110 2.79 -5.62 -15.01
N ASN A 111 1.83 -6.44 -14.60
CA ASN A 111 1.33 -7.60 -15.32
C ASN A 111 -0.21 -7.64 -15.23
N ASN A 112 -0.88 -7.68 -16.39
CA ASN A 112 -2.35 -7.65 -16.46
C ASN A 112 -3.02 -9.03 -16.30
N PHE A 113 -2.26 -10.08 -16.00
CA PHE A 113 -2.82 -11.42 -15.80
C PHE A 113 -3.52 -11.51 -14.45
N ILE A 114 -4.80 -11.91 -14.49
CA ILE A 114 -5.65 -12.07 -13.30
C ILE A 114 -6.12 -13.52 -13.27
N VAL A 115 -6.06 -14.12 -12.08
CA VAL A 115 -6.63 -15.44 -11.80
C VAL A 115 -7.76 -15.28 -10.78
N TYR A 116 -8.78 -16.12 -10.91
CA TYR A 116 -9.85 -16.17 -9.92
C TYR A 116 -9.36 -16.85 -8.65
N GLY A 117 -9.38 -16.12 -7.53
CA GLY A 117 -8.99 -16.62 -6.22
C GLY A 117 -10.08 -17.46 -5.55
N GLY A 118 -10.06 -17.48 -4.22
CA GLY A 118 -11.06 -18.20 -3.42
C GLY A 118 -10.99 -19.73 -3.57
N GLY A 119 -9.82 -20.27 -3.92
CA GLY A 119 -9.63 -21.70 -4.15
C GLY A 119 -9.93 -22.16 -5.59
N SER A 120 -10.46 -21.29 -6.45
CA SER A 120 -10.82 -21.69 -7.83
C SER A 120 -9.60 -22.02 -8.68
N ALA A 121 -8.52 -21.25 -8.57
CA ALA A 121 -7.30 -21.49 -9.32
C ALA A 121 -6.61 -22.79 -8.87
N GLU A 122 -6.57 -23.03 -7.56
CA GLU A 122 -5.99 -24.22 -6.94
C GLU A 122 -6.72 -25.49 -7.36
N ILE A 123 -8.06 -25.50 -7.34
CA ILE A 123 -8.88 -26.64 -7.76
C ILE A 123 -8.75 -26.90 -9.26
N SER A 124 -8.74 -25.84 -10.07
CA SER A 124 -8.52 -25.99 -11.52
C SER A 124 -7.16 -26.62 -11.82
N CYS A 125 -6.13 -26.26 -11.06
CA CYS A 125 -4.81 -26.87 -11.15
C CYS A 125 -4.83 -28.33 -10.66
N SER A 126 -5.49 -28.65 -9.53
CA SER A 126 -5.61 -30.02 -9.02
C SER A 126 -6.24 -30.96 -10.06
N ILE A 127 -7.32 -30.53 -10.72
CA ILE A 127 -7.98 -31.30 -11.79
C ILE A 127 -7.06 -31.49 -13.00
N ALA A 128 -6.39 -30.42 -13.46
CA ALA A 128 -5.48 -30.49 -14.59
C ALA A 128 -4.28 -31.40 -14.31
N VAL A 129 -3.72 -31.31 -13.10
CA VAL A 129 -2.64 -32.19 -12.62
C VAL A 129 -3.14 -33.63 -12.57
N GLY A 130 -4.31 -33.88 -11.97
CA GLY A 130 -4.92 -35.21 -11.90
C GLY A 130 -5.12 -35.86 -13.26
N ALA A 131 -5.53 -35.09 -14.28
CA ALA A 131 -5.64 -35.58 -15.65
C ALA A 131 -4.28 -35.85 -16.31
N ALA A 132 -3.25 -35.04 -15.98
CA ALA A 132 -1.90 -35.22 -16.50
C ALA A 132 -1.16 -36.41 -15.85
N VAL A 133 -1.48 -36.75 -14.60
CA VAL A 133 -0.84 -37.84 -13.85
C VAL A 133 -0.83 -39.16 -14.62
N ASP A 134 -1.93 -39.48 -15.32
CA ASP A 134 -2.08 -40.75 -16.05
C ASP A 134 -1.14 -40.88 -17.27
N THR A 135 -0.49 -39.78 -17.68
CA THR A 135 0.48 -39.78 -18.78
C THR A 135 1.92 -40.12 -18.33
N TYR A 136 2.22 -40.04 -17.03
CA TYR A 136 3.58 -40.22 -16.49
C TYR A 136 3.84 -41.64 -15.97
N PRO A 137 5.10 -42.11 -16.00
CA PRO A 137 5.46 -43.45 -15.55
C PRO A 137 5.39 -43.64 -14.02
N ARG A 138 5.18 -44.90 -13.61
CA ARG A 138 4.69 -45.40 -12.31
C ARG A 138 5.09 -44.65 -11.03
N VAL A 139 6.36 -44.35 -10.81
CA VAL A 139 6.81 -43.84 -9.50
C VAL A 139 6.50 -42.34 -9.34
N GLU A 140 6.66 -41.58 -10.43
CA GLU A 140 6.43 -40.13 -10.43
C GLU A 140 4.94 -39.80 -10.30
N GLN A 141 4.06 -40.68 -10.80
CA GLN A 141 2.61 -40.56 -10.68
C GLN A 141 2.15 -40.35 -9.22
N TYR A 142 2.77 -41.01 -8.24
CA TYR A 142 2.42 -40.82 -6.83
C TYR A 142 2.80 -39.43 -6.32
N ALA A 143 3.96 -38.91 -6.72
CA ALA A 143 4.42 -37.58 -6.33
C ALA A 143 3.54 -36.48 -6.96
N ILE A 144 3.19 -36.63 -8.24
CA ILE A 144 2.33 -35.68 -8.95
C ILE A 144 0.91 -35.69 -8.37
N ARG A 145 0.38 -36.88 -8.03
CA ARG A 145 -0.93 -37.00 -7.36
C ARG A 145 -0.91 -36.35 -5.98
N ALA A 146 0.14 -36.59 -5.18
CA ALA A 146 0.29 -35.93 -3.88
C ALA A 146 0.38 -34.39 -4.00
N PHE A 147 0.94 -33.86 -5.09
CA PHE A 147 0.92 -32.42 -5.37
C PHE A 147 -0.50 -31.91 -5.66
N GLY A 148 -1.31 -32.65 -6.44
CA GLY A 148 -2.72 -32.35 -6.66
C GLY A 148 -3.51 -32.31 -5.35
N ASP A 149 -3.38 -33.35 -4.52
CA ASP A 149 -4.02 -33.43 -3.20
C ASP A 149 -3.57 -32.27 -2.28
N ALA A 150 -2.30 -31.84 -2.38
CA ALA A 150 -1.80 -30.70 -1.63
C ALA A 150 -2.42 -29.37 -2.07
N LEU A 151 -2.76 -29.20 -3.35
CA LEU A 151 -3.45 -28.00 -3.84
C LEU A 151 -4.86 -27.89 -3.25
N ASP A 152 -5.53 -29.02 -3.00
CA ASP A 152 -6.87 -29.04 -2.40
C ASP A 152 -6.87 -28.67 -0.91
N SER A 153 -5.71 -28.65 -0.24
CA SER A 153 -5.60 -28.21 1.16
C SER A 153 -5.94 -26.72 1.35
N ILE A 154 -5.64 -25.88 0.35
CA ILE A 154 -5.89 -24.43 0.38
C ILE A 154 -7.39 -24.11 0.40
N PRO A 155 -8.21 -24.56 -0.57
CA PRO A 155 -9.65 -24.33 -0.55
C PRO A 155 -10.32 -25.00 0.65
N MET A 156 -9.82 -26.15 1.11
CA MET A 156 -10.32 -26.80 2.33
C MET A 156 -10.13 -25.91 3.56
N ALA A 157 -8.92 -25.37 3.75
CA ALA A 157 -8.64 -24.45 4.85
C ALA A 157 -9.49 -23.18 4.76
N LEU A 158 -9.77 -22.66 3.56
CA LEU A 158 -10.66 -21.50 3.38
C LEU A 158 -12.12 -21.84 3.77
N ALA A 159 -12.60 -23.01 3.41
CA ALA A 159 -13.94 -23.49 3.77
C ALA A 159 -14.09 -23.70 5.27
N GLU A 160 -13.09 -24.34 5.91
CA GLU A 160 -13.04 -24.56 7.36
C GLU A 160 -13.06 -23.23 8.13
N ASN A 161 -12.25 -22.25 7.72
CA ASN A 161 -12.23 -20.91 8.34
C ASN A 161 -13.53 -20.12 8.12
N SER A 162 -14.37 -20.53 7.17
CA SER A 162 -15.64 -19.87 6.85
C SER A 162 -16.86 -20.60 7.42
N ASP A 163 -16.65 -21.55 8.34
CA ASP A 163 -17.69 -22.41 8.95
C ASP A 163 -18.53 -23.22 7.93
N LEU A 164 -18.00 -23.43 6.72
CA LEU A 164 -18.64 -24.23 5.67
C LEU A 164 -18.27 -25.72 5.85
N LEU A 165 -18.68 -26.31 6.98
CA LEU A 165 -18.41 -27.70 7.38
C LEU A 165 -19.33 -28.75 6.71
N GLY A 166 -19.84 -28.45 5.52
CA GLY A 166 -20.58 -29.41 4.68
C GLY A 166 -19.68 -29.94 3.55
N PRO A 167 -20.07 -31.02 2.83
CA PRO A 167 -19.35 -31.42 1.62
C PRO A 167 -19.31 -30.20 0.69
N VAL A 168 -18.12 -29.62 0.50
CA VAL A 168 -17.95 -28.44 -0.33
C VAL A 168 -18.28 -28.87 -1.76
N HIS A 169 -19.53 -28.66 -2.18
CA HIS A 169 -19.93 -28.77 -3.57
C HIS A 169 -19.32 -27.58 -4.30
N VAL A 170 -18.04 -27.72 -4.65
CA VAL A 170 -17.35 -26.76 -5.50
C VAL A 170 -17.95 -26.89 -6.88
N ARG A 171 -18.97 -26.06 -7.17
CA ARG A 171 -19.48 -25.91 -8.51
C ARG A 171 -18.52 -25.00 -9.24
N LEU A 172 -17.56 -25.59 -9.96
CA LEU A 172 -16.74 -24.85 -10.92
C LEU A 172 -17.68 -24.21 -11.93
N VAL A 173 -17.91 -22.91 -11.76
CA VAL A 173 -18.43 -22.10 -12.85
C VAL A 173 -17.28 -22.01 -13.82
N ALA A 174 -17.33 -22.83 -14.87
CA ALA A 174 -16.36 -22.77 -15.95
C ALA A 174 -16.29 -21.32 -16.43
N CYS A 175 -15.25 -20.61 -16.02
CA CYS A 175 -14.98 -19.31 -16.57
C CYS A 175 -14.42 -19.58 -17.97
N PRO A 176 -15.06 -19.07 -19.04
CA PRO A 176 -14.44 -19.14 -20.35
C PRO A 176 -13.05 -18.52 -20.25
N PRO A 177 -12.07 -18.99 -21.04
CA PRO A 177 -10.71 -18.50 -20.96
C PRO A 177 -10.74 -16.98 -21.14
N LEU A 178 -10.40 -16.24 -20.08
CA LEU A 178 -10.06 -14.82 -20.16
C LEU A 178 -8.72 -14.75 -20.90
N VAL A 179 -8.80 -14.92 -22.22
CA VAL A 179 -7.84 -14.35 -23.15
C VAL A 179 -8.05 -12.84 -23.06
N MET A 180 -7.21 -12.16 -22.28
CA MET A 180 -6.83 -10.79 -22.59
C MET A 180 -5.61 -10.82 -23.49
#